data_AF-A0A8T3U0Y6-F1
#
_entry.id   AF-A0A8T3U0Y6-F1
#
_cell.length_a   1.000
_cell.length_b   1.000
_cell.length_c   1.000
_cell.angle_alpha   90.00
_cell.angle_beta   90.00
_cell.angle_gamma   90.00
#
_symmetry.space_group_name_H-M   'P 1'
#
loop_
_entity.id
_entity.type
_entity.pdbx_description
1 polymer ?
#
loop_
_entity_poly.entity_id
_entity_poly.type
_entity_poly.pdbx_seq_one_letter_code
_entity_poly.pdbx_strand_id
1 'polypeptide(L)'
;IVQDPNTALFGGMPATALDHVDVDHCVPVEDIGPLLARLTMESMEVTDAMTDHNVIPPTPVEVDWIGLHDDVPVGPSSGFSCPDCNGVLWEVKDDRVLRFRCRIGHAYTVNSLLAAQSDRVEVSMASTLRGLEESAGLSRSLARRARDRGQDLVAKRFEEREADAKRSATAIRAQLVSGGMTDATASATEPGS
;
A
#
# COMPACT_ATOMS: atom_id res chain seq x y z
N ILE A 1 -17.89 -15.69 3.88
CA ILE A 1 -18.89 -14.63 4.19
C ILE A 1 -18.50 -13.36 3.46
N VAL A 2 -19.42 -12.75 2.72
CA VAL A 2 -19.28 -11.45 2.03
C VAL A 2 -20.47 -10.55 2.41
N GLN A 3 -20.27 -9.23 2.45
CA GLN A 3 -21.35 -8.27 2.66
C GLN A 3 -22.24 -8.18 1.42
N ASP A 4 -23.56 -8.09 1.56
CA ASP A 4 -24.48 -7.88 0.44
C ASP A 4 -24.11 -6.61 -0.35
N PRO A 5 -23.75 -6.72 -1.65
CA PRO A 5 -23.39 -5.58 -2.49
C PRO A 5 -24.43 -4.44 -2.51
N ASN A 6 -25.71 -4.76 -2.33
CA ASN A 6 -26.82 -3.79 -2.35
C ASN A 6 -26.90 -2.96 -1.06
N THR A 7 -26.33 -3.46 0.03
CA THR A 7 -26.30 -2.78 1.34
C THR A 7 -24.92 -2.22 1.67
N ALA A 8 -23.91 -2.52 0.84
CA ALA A 8 -22.56 -2.06 1.02
C ALA A 8 -22.41 -0.58 0.64
N LEU A 9 -21.66 0.17 1.45
CA LEU A 9 -21.27 1.55 1.14
C LEU A 9 -20.52 1.64 -0.19
N PHE A 10 -19.80 0.58 -0.56
CA PHE A 10 -19.12 0.41 -1.83
C PHE A 10 -19.38 -1.00 -2.39
N GLY A 11 -20.49 -1.17 -3.12
CA GLY A 11 -20.95 -2.46 -3.64
C GLY A 11 -20.01 -3.16 -4.65
N GLY A 12 -19.06 -2.42 -5.23
CA GLY A 12 -18.11 -2.98 -6.20
C GLY A 12 -17.19 -4.05 -5.62
N MET A 13 -16.66 -3.86 -4.41
CA MET A 13 -15.75 -4.85 -3.80
C MET A 13 -16.47 -6.18 -3.47
N PRO A 14 -17.65 -6.18 -2.82
CA PRO A 14 -18.39 -7.42 -2.58
C PRO A 14 -18.85 -8.12 -3.86
N ALA A 15 -19.23 -7.38 -4.90
CA ALA A 15 -19.63 -7.95 -6.19
C ALA A 15 -18.47 -8.72 -6.84
N THR A 16 -17.28 -8.12 -6.90
CA THR A 16 -16.08 -8.79 -7.42
C THR A 16 -15.75 -10.07 -6.65
N ALA A 17 -15.92 -10.06 -5.32
CA ALA A 17 -15.67 -11.24 -4.51
C ALA A 17 -16.65 -12.40 -4.83
N LEU A 18 -17.93 -12.09 -5.07
CA LEU A 18 -18.94 -13.09 -5.46
C LEU A 18 -18.69 -13.67 -6.85
N ASP A 19 -18.10 -12.89 -7.76
CA ASP A 19 -17.81 -13.35 -9.13
C ASP A 19 -16.60 -14.30 -9.20
N HIS A 20 -15.68 -14.23 -8.23
CA HIS A 20 -14.39 -14.93 -8.29
C HIS A 20 -14.20 -16.03 -7.23
N VAL A 21 -15.08 -16.10 -6.23
CA VAL A 21 -14.98 -17.02 -5.10
C VAL A 21 -16.35 -17.63 -4.83
N ASP A 22 -16.40 -18.95 -4.56
CA ASP A 22 -17.62 -19.59 -4.09
C ASP A 22 -17.82 -19.23 -2.61
N VAL A 23 -18.76 -18.32 -2.34
CA VAL A 23 -18.96 -17.72 -1.02
C VAL A 23 -20.15 -18.38 -0.32
N ASP A 24 -19.91 -18.94 0.87
CA ASP A 24 -20.94 -19.67 1.63
C ASP A 24 -22.11 -18.79 2.11
N HIS A 25 -21.86 -17.50 2.37
CA HIS A 25 -22.84 -16.57 2.91
C HIS A 25 -22.65 -15.15 2.37
N CYS A 26 -23.73 -14.57 1.84
CA CYS A 26 -23.84 -13.17 1.45
C CYS A 26 -24.96 -12.51 2.28
N VAL A 27 -24.63 -11.54 3.13
CA VAL A 27 -25.59 -10.95 4.09
C VAL A 27 -25.36 -9.44 4.29
N PRO A 28 -26.39 -8.66 4.68
CA PRO A 28 -26.23 -7.26 5.09
C PRO A 28 -25.24 -7.07 6.26
N VAL A 29 -24.69 -5.87 6.42
CA VAL A 29 -23.64 -5.60 7.43
C VAL A 29 -24.12 -5.86 8.86
N GLU A 30 -25.38 -5.55 9.13
CA GLU A 30 -26.04 -5.79 10.41
C GLU A 30 -26.08 -7.27 10.80
N ASP A 31 -26.08 -8.17 9.80
CA ASP A 31 -26.21 -9.61 9.99
C ASP A 31 -24.85 -10.33 10.01
N ILE A 32 -23.76 -9.67 9.60
CA ILE A 32 -22.41 -10.27 9.62
C ILE A 32 -21.98 -10.63 11.05
N GLY A 33 -22.18 -9.72 12.01
CA GLY A 33 -21.81 -9.94 13.41
C GLY A 33 -22.53 -11.15 14.04
N PRO A 34 -23.88 -11.19 14.00
CA PRO A 34 -24.65 -12.35 14.44
C PRO A 34 -24.27 -13.67 13.74
N LEU A 35 -24.01 -13.61 12.43
CA LEU A 35 -23.61 -14.78 11.64
C LEU A 35 -22.26 -15.35 12.10
N LEU A 36 -21.26 -14.49 12.33
CA LEU A 36 -19.97 -14.91 12.86
C LEU A 36 -20.09 -15.55 14.24
N ALA A 37 -20.87 -14.94 15.13
CA ALA A 37 -21.13 -15.50 16.45
C ALA A 37 -21.76 -16.90 16.36
N ARG A 38 -22.73 -17.10 15.46
CA ARG A 38 -23.34 -18.42 15.24
C ARG A 38 -22.33 -19.44 14.71
N LEU A 39 -21.62 -19.12 13.63
CA LEU A 39 -20.69 -20.05 12.96
C LEU A 39 -19.54 -20.49 13.88
N THR A 40 -19.11 -19.61 14.78
CA THR A 40 -18.07 -19.94 15.76
C THR A 40 -18.56 -20.85 16.89
N MET A 41 -19.88 -20.94 17.11
CA MET A 41 -20.49 -21.80 18.13
C MET A 41 -21.06 -23.10 17.55
N GLU A 42 -21.08 -23.26 16.23
CA GLU A 42 -21.45 -24.51 15.59
C GLU A 42 -20.33 -25.55 15.78
N SER A 43 -20.57 -26.52 16.68
CA SER A 43 -19.73 -27.69 16.81
C SER A 43 -19.95 -28.61 15.60
N MET A 44 -18.94 -28.75 14.75
CA MET A 44 -18.97 -29.76 13.69
C MET A 44 -18.84 -31.16 14.31
N GLU A 45 -19.71 -32.08 13.90
CA GLU A 45 -19.45 -33.50 14.12
C GLU A 45 -18.24 -33.90 13.28
N VAL A 46 -17.13 -34.24 13.93
CA VAL A 46 -16.00 -34.88 13.28
C VAL A 46 -16.47 -36.27 12.90
N THR A 47 -16.83 -36.49 11.63
CA THR A 47 -17.14 -37.83 11.14
C THR A 47 -15.87 -38.67 11.17
N ASP A 48 -15.90 -39.78 11.91
CA ASP A 48 -14.83 -40.78 12.03
C ASP A 48 -14.66 -41.59 10.73
N ALA A 49 -14.35 -40.90 9.64
CA ALA A 49 -14.00 -41.47 8.35
C ALA A 49 -12.49 -41.33 8.11
N MET A 50 -11.67 -41.72 9.09
CA MET A 50 -10.22 -41.87 8.93
C MET A 50 -9.71 -43.14 9.64
N THR A 51 -10.34 -44.29 9.34
CA THR A 51 -9.76 -45.61 9.58
C THR A 51 -9.60 -46.38 8.26
N ASP A 52 -8.81 -45.81 7.34
CA ASP A 52 -8.03 -46.61 6.41
C ASP A 52 -6.58 -46.12 6.46
N HIS A 53 -5.68 -46.97 6.94
CA HIS A 53 -4.27 -46.68 7.15
C HIS A 53 -3.48 -46.70 5.83
N ASN A 54 -3.95 -45.91 4.87
CA ASN A 54 -3.13 -45.31 3.84
C ASN A 54 -3.41 -43.81 3.76
N VAL A 55 -3.44 -43.18 4.93
CA VAL A 55 -3.35 -41.73 5.08
C VAL A 55 -1.98 -41.33 4.54
N ILE A 56 -1.95 -40.90 3.28
CA ILE A 56 -0.95 -39.90 2.88
C ILE A 56 -1.15 -38.81 3.94
N PRO A 57 -0.17 -38.57 4.84
CA PRO A 57 -0.30 -37.48 5.80
C PRO A 57 -0.66 -36.25 4.97
N PRO A 58 -1.48 -35.30 5.47
CA PRO A 58 -1.51 -34.01 4.83
C PRO A 58 -0.05 -33.58 4.77
N THR A 59 0.57 -33.73 3.60
CA THR A 59 1.72 -32.92 3.25
C THR A 59 1.19 -31.55 3.59
N PRO A 60 1.86 -30.80 4.49
CA PRO A 60 1.48 -29.43 4.70
C PRO A 60 1.26 -28.90 3.29
N VAL A 61 0.04 -28.43 2.99
CA VAL A 61 -0.02 -27.42 1.96
C VAL A 61 0.98 -26.44 2.50
N GLU A 62 2.14 -26.33 1.86
CA GLU A 62 3.10 -25.30 2.14
C GLU A 62 2.34 -24.02 1.77
N VAL A 63 1.46 -23.58 2.67
CA VAL A 63 1.31 -22.17 2.96
C VAL A 63 2.71 -21.83 3.37
N ASP A 64 3.46 -21.39 2.38
CA ASP A 64 4.87 -21.14 2.51
C ASP A 64 5.01 -19.94 3.43
N TRP A 65 4.96 -20.23 4.73
CA TRP A 65 5.45 -19.38 5.79
C TRP A 65 6.98 -19.34 5.66
N ILE A 66 7.53 -18.98 4.49
CA ILE A 66 8.93 -18.59 4.37
C ILE A 66 9.05 -17.40 5.29
N GLY A 67 9.50 -17.58 6.52
CA GLY A 67 9.25 -16.53 7.49
C GLY A 67 9.73 -16.82 8.88
N LEU A 68 10.63 -17.79 9.06
CA LEU A 68 11.42 -17.84 10.28
C LEU A 68 12.74 -18.61 10.04
N HIS A 69 13.82 -17.84 9.82
CA HIS A 69 15.25 -18.19 9.90
C HIS A 69 15.67 -19.50 9.17
N ASP A 70 16.33 -19.50 8.01
CA ASP A 70 17.67 -19.00 7.70
C ASP A 70 17.84 -19.02 6.15
N ASP A 71 18.78 -18.23 5.60
CA ASP A 71 19.18 -18.16 4.17
C ASP A 71 18.23 -17.48 3.15
N VAL A 72 18.36 -16.16 3.02
CA VAL A 72 17.93 -15.39 1.81
C VAL A 72 19.14 -15.30 0.88
N PRO A 73 19.05 -15.85 -0.35
CA PRO A 73 18.42 -15.13 -1.46
C PRO A 73 17.49 -16.01 -2.33
N VAL A 74 16.22 -15.65 -2.37
CA VAL A 74 15.28 -16.13 -3.40
C VAL A 74 15.58 -15.37 -4.71
N GLY A 75 16.45 -15.95 -5.54
CA GLY A 75 16.79 -15.48 -6.90
C GLY A 75 17.78 -14.31 -7.02
N PRO A 76 18.07 -13.86 -8.26
CA PRO A 76 18.99 -12.75 -8.51
C PRO A 76 18.47 -11.45 -7.86
N SER A 77 19.39 -10.56 -7.51
CA SER A 77 19.04 -9.21 -7.11
C SER A 77 18.27 -8.54 -8.24
N SER A 78 17.09 -8.02 -7.93
CA SER A 78 16.24 -7.34 -8.91
C SER A 78 16.74 -5.95 -9.28
N GLY A 79 17.68 -5.39 -8.50
CA GLY A 79 18.09 -3.98 -8.61
C GLY A 79 17.08 -2.98 -8.03
N PHE A 80 15.94 -3.44 -7.51
CA PHE A 80 14.93 -2.60 -6.85
C PHE A 80 15.06 -2.59 -5.34
N SER A 81 14.55 -1.53 -4.70
CA SER A 81 14.46 -1.39 -3.25
C SER A 81 13.04 -1.55 -2.76
N CYS A 82 12.86 -2.25 -1.64
CA CYS A 82 11.60 -2.43 -0.96
C CYS A 82 11.01 -1.05 -0.58
N PRO A 83 9.77 -0.75 -1.01
CA PRO A 83 9.08 0.48 -0.64
C PRO A 83 8.97 0.71 0.87
N ASP A 84 8.78 -0.36 1.64
CA ASP A 84 8.47 -0.26 3.08
C ASP A 84 9.69 -0.22 3.99
N CYS A 85 10.80 -0.88 3.61
CA CYS A 85 11.99 -0.99 4.47
C CYS A 85 13.30 -0.52 3.84
N ASN A 86 13.26 -0.04 2.59
CA ASN A 86 14.43 0.35 1.80
C ASN A 86 15.50 -0.76 1.61
N GLY A 87 15.21 -2.01 1.97
CA GLY A 87 16.09 -3.15 1.71
C GLY A 87 16.10 -3.54 0.24
N VAL A 88 17.10 -4.32 -0.17
CA VAL A 88 17.14 -4.90 -1.54
C VAL A 88 15.94 -5.83 -1.74
N LEU A 89 15.40 -5.87 -2.96
CA LEU A 89 14.42 -6.86 -3.40
C LEU A 89 15.09 -7.94 -4.25
N TRP A 90 14.72 -9.18 -4.02
CA TRP A 90 15.14 -10.35 -4.80
C TRP A 90 13.96 -10.95 -5.56
N GLU A 91 14.21 -11.48 -6.76
CA GLU A 91 13.20 -12.12 -7.60
C GLU A 91 12.89 -13.54 -7.14
N VAL A 92 11.66 -13.77 -6.71
CA VAL A 92 11.16 -15.12 -6.40
C VAL A 92 10.59 -15.71 -7.68
N LYS A 93 11.25 -16.74 -8.22
CA LYS A 93 10.72 -17.51 -9.35
C LYS A 93 9.63 -18.45 -8.84
N ASP A 94 8.38 -18.08 -9.08
CA ASP A 94 7.23 -18.98 -9.06
C ASP A 94 6.81 -19.21 -10.53
N ASP A 95 6.54 -20.46 -10.90
CA ASP A 95 6.34 -20.92 -12.30
C ASP A 95 5.18 -20.21 -13.03
N ARG A 96 4.36 -19.43 -12.31
CA ARG A 96 3.19 -18.72 -12.85
C ARG A 96 3.21 -17.21 -12.66
N VAL A 97 3.99 -16.66 -11.71
CA VAL A 97 3.95 -15.22 -11.36
C VAL A 97 5.32 -14.72 -10.90
N LEU A 98 5.82 -13.65 -11.53
CA LEU A 98 7.01 -12.94 -11.05
C LEU A 98 6.71 -12.23 -9.73
N ARG A 99 7.43 -12.60 -8.66
CA ARG A 99 7.32 -11.98 -7.34
C ARG A 99 8.64 -11.41 -6.89
N PHE A 100 8.57 -10.42 -6.01
CA PHE A 100 9.71 -9.78 -5.38
C PHE A 100 9.60 -9.91 -3.87
N ARG A 101 10.73 -10.10 -3.19
CA ARG A 101 10.74 -10.22 -1.74
C ARG A 101 11.95 -9.53 -1.12
N CYS A 102 11.77 -8.89 0.03
CA CYS A 102 12.86 -8.29 0.80
C CYS A 102 13.35 -9.22 1.93
N ARG A 103 14.49 -8.89 2.54
CA ARG A 103 15.16 -9.73 3.56
C ARG A 103 14.30 -9.94 4.82
N ILE A 104 13.47 -8.96 5.14
CA ILE A 104 12.62 -8.97 6.34
C ILE A 104 11.19 -9.47 6.05
N GLY A 105 10.89 -9.83 4.80
CA GLY A 105 9.69 -10.59 4.47
C GLY A 105 8.63 -9.89 3.61
N HIS A 106 8.70 -8.58 3.36
CA HIS A 106 7.76 -7.91 2.45
C HIS A 106 7.83 -8.52 1.05
N ALA A 107 6.67 -8.81 0.47
CA ALA A 107 6.54 -9.46 -0.81
C ALA A 107 5.60 -8.67 -1.74
N TYR A 108 5.92 -8.67 -3.03
CA TYR A 108 5.17 -7.92 -4.03
C TYR A 108 5.04 -8.76 -5.32
N THR A 109 3.92 -8.63 -6.02
CA THR A 109 3.84 -8.94 -7.45
C THR A 109 4.37 -7.74 -8.25
N VAL A 110 4.53 -7.87 -9.56
CA VAL A 110 4.91 -6.74 -10.44
C VAL A 110 3.96 -5.56 -10.26
N ASN A 111 2.65 -5.81 -10.30
CA ASN A 111 1.64 -4.74 -10.21
C ASN A 111 1.61 -4.09 -8.83
N SER A 112 1.71 -4.87 -7.76
CA SER A 112 1.73 -4.30 -6.41
C SER A 112 3.04 -3.55 -6.11
N LEU A 113 4.16 -3.96 -6.72
CA LEU A 113 5.43 -3.23 -6.61
C LEU A 113 5.37 -1.88 -7.35
N LEU A 114 4.78 -1.85 -8.55
CA LEU A 114 4.58 -0.62 -9.31
C LEU A 114 3.68 0.37 -8.57
N ALA A 115 2.54 -0.12 -8.02
CA ALA A 115 1.65 0.71 -7.20
C ALA A 115 2.39 1.27 -5.97
N ALA A 116 3.09 0.41 -5.21
CA ALA A 116 3.84 0.83 -4.05
C ALA A 116 4.99 1.81 -4.38
N GLN A 117 5.58 1.72 -5.59
CA GLN A 117 6.55 2.70 -6.06
C GLN A 117 5.91 4.07 -6.33
N SER A 118 4.72 4.08 -6.92
CA SER A 118 3.93 5.31 -7.14
C SER A 118 3.60 5.98 -5.80
N ASP A 119 3.03 5.22 -4.86
CA ASP A 119 2.69 5.71 -3.51
C ASP A 119 3.91 6.29 -2.80
N ARG A 120 5.06 5.61 -2.92
CA ARG A 120 6.33 6.09 -2.34
C ARG A 120 6.78 7.42 -2.93
N VAL A 121 6.62 7.61 -4.25
CA VAL A 121 6.95 8.88 -4.90
C VAL A 121 6.04 9.98 -4.36
N GLU A 122 4.74 9.74 -4.23
CA GLU A 122 3.79 10.70 -3.68
C GLU A 122 4.12 11.08 -2.22
N VAL A 123 4.38 10.09 -1.37
CA VAL A 123 4.79 10.31 0.03
C VAL A 123 6.08 11.13 0.10
N SER A 124 7.07 10.82 -0.75
CA SER A 124 8.32 11.56 -0.83
C SER A 124 8.10 13.01 -1.27
N MET A 125 7.28 13.24 -2.30
CA MET A 125 6.94 14.58 -2.77
C MET A 125 6.17 15.37 -1.70
N ALA A 126 5.21 14.74 -1.01
CA ALA A 126 4.45 15.36 0.07
C ALA A 126 5.36 15.77 1.24
N SER A 127 6.31 14.90 1.63
CA SER A 127 7.30 15.23 2.66
C SER A 127 8.24 16.37 2.23
N THR A 128 8.65 16.40 0.97
CA THR A 128 9.49 17.46 0.40
C THR A 128 8.74 18.79 0.36
N LEU A 129 7.48 18.79 -0.07
CA LEU A 129 6.60 19.96 -0.06
C LEU A 129 6.50 20.55 1.35
N ARG A 130 6.22 19.70 2.36
CA ARG A 130 6.16 20.13 3.76
C ARG A 130 7.48 20.77 4.21
N GLY A 131 8.61 20.13 3.92
CA GLY A 131 9.94 20.68 4.26
C GLY A 131 10.21 22.04 3.61
N LEU A 132 9.75 22.27 2.37
CA LEU A 132 9.87 23.57 1.69
C LEU A 132 8.96 24.63 2.32
N GLU A 133 7.73 24.28 2.69
CA GLU A 133 6.80 25.19 3.37
C GLU A 133 7.32 25.60 4.75
N GLU A 134 7.86 24.65 5.51
CA GLU A 134 8.52 24.89 6.80
C GLU A 134 9.76 25.78 6.62
N SER A 135 10.58 25.53 5.60
CA SER A 135 11.74 26.36 5.26
C SER A 135 11.33 27.80 4.94
N ALA A 136 10.28 27.98 4.14
CA ALA A 136 9.72 29.30 3.82
C ALA A 136 9.20 30.01 5.09
N GLY A 137 8.47 29.29 5.95
CA GLY A 137 7.99 29.83 7.22
C GLY A 137 9.11 30.28 8.16
N LEU A 138 10.18 29.48 8.28
CA LEU A 138 11.35 29.81 9.07
C LEU A 138 12.10 31.01 8.50
N SER A 139 12.36 31.03 7.19
CA SER A 139 13.01 32.15 6.50
C SER A 139 12.23 33.46 6.69
N ARG A 140 10.90 33.43 6.57
CA ARG A 140 10.04 34.59 6.86
C ARG A 140 10.22 35.11 8.28
N SER A 141 10.22 34.21 9.27
CA SER A 141 10.40 34.56 10.69
C SER A 141 11.77 35.22 10.94
N LEU A 142 12.83 34.68 10.33
CA LEU A 142 14.18 35.22 10.45
C LEU A 142 14.34 36.56 9.73
N ALA A 143 13.74 36.73 8.56
CA ALA A 143 13.70 38.01 7.84
C ALA A 143 13.06 39.10 8.70
N ARG A 144 11.88 38.83 9.28
CA ARG A 144 11.19 39.76 10.19
C ARG A 144 12.05 40.16 11.37
N ARG A 145 12.65 39.18 12.07
CA ARG A 145 13.54 39.45 13.20
C ARG A 145 14.78 40.27 12.81
N ALA A 146 15.31 40.08 11.60
CA ALA A 146 16.43 40.87 11.09
C ALA A 146 16.00 42.32 10.81
N ARG A 147 14.80 42.53 10.23
CA ARG A 147 14.21 43.88 10.05
C ARG A 147 14.04 44.60 11.39
N ASP A 148 13.48 43.91 12.39
CA ASP A 148 13.25 44.48 13.72
C ASP A 148 14.57 44.94 14.40
N ARG A 149 15.71 44.37 14.01
CA ARG A 149 17.05 44.74 14.49
C ARG A 149 17.81 45.70 13.56
N GLY A 150 17.18 46.21 12.49
CA GLY A 150 17.82 47.08 11.50
C GLY A 150 18.87 46.38 10.63
N GLN A 151 18.83 45.05 10.52
CA GLN A 151 19.79 44.24 9.77
C GLN A 151 19.30 43.99 8.34
N ASP A 152 19.23 45.04 7.51
CA ASP A 152 18.56 44.98 6.21
C ASP A 152 19.16 43.98 5.21
N LEU A 153 20.49 43.89 5.13
CA LEU A 153 21.15 42.93 4.24
C LEU A 153 20.85 41.48 4.63
N VAL A 154 20.75 41.20 5.93
CA VAL A 154 20.41 39.87 6.45
C VAL A 154 18.93 39.57 6.20
N ALA A 155 18.06 40.56 6.41
CA ALA A 155 16.64 40.42 6.12
C ALA A 155 16.40 40.06 4.64
N LYS A 156 17.03 40.79 3.71
CA LYS A 156 16.92 40.52 2.27
C LYS A 156 17.32 39.09 1.89
N ARG A 157 18.43 38.59 2.44
CA ARG A 157 18.87 37.20 2.18
C ARG A 157 17.84 36.16 2.63
N PHE A 158 17.18 36.39 3.78
CA PHE A 158 16.13 35.49 4.24
C PHE A 158 14.82 35.64 3.43
N GLU A 159 14.50 36.84 2.95
CA GLU A 159 13.37 37.07 2.02
C GLU A 159 13.58 36.34 0.69
N GLU A 160 14.79 36.40 0.12
CA GLU A 160 15.18 35.64 -1.07
C GLU A 160 15.01 34.13 -0.84
N ARG A 161 15.51 33.62 0.29
CA ARG A 161 15.38 32.19 0.63
C ARG A 161 13.92 31.76 0.83
N GLU A 162 13.09 32.60 1.44
CA GLU A 162 11.65 32.36 1.53
C GLU A 162 11.02 32.25 0.15
N ALA A 163 11.34 33.21 -0.74
CA ALA A 163 10.81 33.24 -2.09
C ALA A 163 11.22 32.00 -2.89
N ASP A 164 12.47 31.57 -2.77
CA ASP A 164 12.99 30.37 -3.42
C ASP A 164 12.25 29.11 -2.95
N ALA A 165 12.12 28.94 -1.63
CA ALA A 165 11.41 27.80 -1.05
C ALA A 165 9.94 27.75 -1.49
N LYS A 166 9.26 28.91 -1.54
CA LYS A 166 7.87 29.01 -2.04
C LYS A 166 7.74 28.64 -3.52
N ARG A 167 8.69 29.07 -4.37
CA ARG A 167 8.69 28.71 -5.79
C ARG A 167 8.83 27.20 -5.97
N SER A 168 9.78 26.58 -5.28
CA SER A 168 9.96 25.12 -5.29
C SER A 168 8.73 24.38 -4.77
N ALA A 169 8.13 24.83 -3.67
CA ALA A 169 6.91 24.24 -3.11
C ALA A 169 5.75 24.28 -4.11
N THR A 170 5.59 25.39 -4.83
CA THR A 170 4.56 25.54 -5.86
C THR A 170 4.76 24.55 -7.01
N ALA A 171 6.00 24.37 -7.46
CA ALA A 171 6.33 23.40 -8.51
C ALA A 171 6.00 21.96 -8.08
N ILE A 172 6.35 21.56 -6.86
CA ILE A 172 6.04 20.21 -6.35
C ILE A 172 4.53 20.02 -6.20
N ARG A 173 3.81 21.02 -5.68
CA ARG A 173 2.35 20.95 -5.54
C ARG A 173 1.65 20.74 -6.88
N ALA A 174 2.11 21.41 -7.94
CA ALA A 174 1.56 21.22 -9.28
C ALA A 174 1.74 19.79 -9.81
N GLN A 175 2.88 19.14 -9.50
CA GLN A 175 3.14 17.75 -9.88
C GLN A 175 2.24 16.77 -9.11
N LEU A 176 2.08 16.96 -7.79
CA LEU A 176 1.20 16.12 -6.97
C LEU A 176 -0.27 16.17 -7.45
N VAL A 177 -0.78 17.36 -7.78
CA VAL A 177 -2.16 17.51 -8.28
C VAL A 177 -2.34 16.85 -9.66
N SER A 178 -1.31 16.92 -10.51
CA SER A 178 -1.38 16.33 -11.85
C SER A 178 -1.28 14.80 -11.82
N GLY A 179 -0.49 14.22 -10.90
CA GLY A 179 -0.36 12.77 -10.72
C GLY A 179 -1.60 12.09 -10.16
N GLY A 180 -2.32 12.73 -9.23
CA GLY A 180 -3.57 12.19 -8.68
C GLY A 180 -4.75 12.21 -9.68
N MET A 181 -4.66 13.00 -10.76
CA MET A 181 -5.75 13.12 -11.74
C MET A 181 -5.67 12.05 -12.85
N THR A 182 -4.50 11.45 -13.07
CA THR A 182 -4.31 10.37 -14.07
C THR A 182 -4.85 9.02 -13.60
N ASP A 183 -4.87 8.77 -12.29
CA ASP A 183 -5.33 7.50 -11.71
C ASP A 183 -6.87 7.37 -11.71
N ALA A 184 -7.58 8.50 -11.58
CA ALA A 184 -9.05 8.53 -11.65
C ALA A 184 -9.61 8.24 -13.06
N THR A 185 -8.82 8.43 -14.12
CA THR A 185 -9.28 8.26 -15.51
C THR A 185 -9.04 6.85 -16.08
N ALA A 186 -8.21 6.02 -15.45
CA ALA A 186 -7.92 4.67 -15.92
C ALA A 186 -9.02 3.64 -15.57
N SER A 187 -9.92 3.96 -14.64
CA SER A 187 -11.01 3.06 -14.22
C SER A 187 -12.28 3.12 -15.08
N ALA A 188 -12.30 3.88 -16.18
CA ALA A 188 -13.55 4.22 -16.89
C ALA A 188 -13.69 3.66 -18.32
N THR A 189 -12.86 2.72 -18.78
CA THR A 189 -13.05 2.18 -20.15
C THR A 189 -12.72 0.69 -20.29
N GLU A 190 -13.74 -0.16 -20.18
CA GLU A 190 -13.86 -1.37 -21.02
C GLU A 190 -15.31 -1.47 -21.53
N PRO A 191 -15.57 -1.38 -22.85
CA PRO A 191 -16.84 -1.79 -23.43
C PRO A 191 -16.80 -3.30 -23.67
N GLY A 192 -17.83 -3.98 -23.18
CA GLY A 192 -18.01 -5.42 -23.35
C GLY A 192 -18.15 -5.88 -24.80
N SER A 193 -17.84 -7.16 -25.00
CA SER A 193 -18.28 -8.00 -26.11
C SER A 193 -18.60 -9.39 -25.58
#